data_AF-A0A1H9P285-F1
#
_entry.id   AF-A0A1H9P285-F1
#
_cell.length_a   1.000
_cell.length_b   1.000
_cell.length_c   1.000
_cell.angle_alpha   90.00
_cell.angle_beta   90.00
_cell.angle_gamma   90.00
#
_symmetry.space_group_name_H-M   'P 1'
#
loop_
_entity.id
_entity.type
_entity.pdbx_description
1 polymer ?
#
loop_
_entity_poly.entity_id
_entity_poly.type
_entity_poly.pdbx_seq_one_letter_code
_entity_poly.pdbx_strand_id
1 'polypeptide(L)'
;MHQVKYGGELLSRLMDHLRSQLPGCEGVGLSVWPDGTPLRAVGVAVDLDQAQLDSGEGPLVDASRDERQTSGRIGGLAVVAVPGSWGDSGPVVLTVYLSHPPGIEDLKAIEEVEPLVATAAAVVEFCAGEVLRADQMVRMVQHRRYIEQAKGLVMAARSCAPGEAFEVLVRASQQTNVKLRDIATALVLTVGKTLEDGAEEIVEPPAAAGEAARGLWDSLHV
;
A
#
# COMPACT_ATOMS: atom_id res chain seq x y z
N MET A 1 7.82 -25.58 -10.38
CA MET A 1 6.58 -24.93 -10.81
C MET A 1 5.42 -25.34 -9.89
N HIS A 2 5.40 -24.88 -8.63
CA HIS A 2 4.30 -25.16 -7.67
C HIS A 2 4.20 -24.19 -6.47
N GLN A 3 4.80 -23.00 -6.54
CA GLN A 3 5.03 -22.15 -5.34
C GLN A 3 4.04 -21.00 -5.14
N VAL A 4 3.04 -20.84 -6.01
CA VAL A 4 2.12 -19.67 -6.04
C VAL A 4 0.80 -19.90 -5.25
N LYS A 5 0.54 -21.11 -4.73
CA LYS A 5 -0.77 -21.46 -4.15
C LYS A 5 -1.06 -20.82 -2.77
N TYR A 6 -0.06 -20.57 -1.94
CA TYR A 6 -0.32 -20.22 -0.52
C TYR A 6 -0.69 -18.75 -0.29
N GLY A 7 -0.13 -17.82 -1.06
CA GLY A 7 -0.39 -16.40 -0.85
C GLY A 7 -1.83 -15.99 -1.20
N GLY A 8 -2.34 -16.52 -2.30
CA GLY A 8 -3.72 -16.32 -2.68
C GLY A 8 -4.73 -16.84 -1.66
N GLU A 9 -4.43 -17.99 -1.06
CA GLU A 9 -5.34 -18.61 -0.11
C GLU A 9 -5.34 -17.91 1.25
N LEU A 10 -4.21 -17.34 1.68
CA LEU A 10 -4.17 -16.49 2.87
C LEU A 10 -5.08 -15.26 2.69
N LEU A 11 -4.91 -14.53 1.58
CA LEU A 11 -5.73 -13.35 1.29
C LEU A 11 -7.22 -13.70 1.21
N SER A 12 -7.58 -14.77 0.51
CA SER A 12 -8.97 -15.24 0.45
C SER A 12 -9.54 -15.54 1.84
N ARG A 13 -8.80 -16.22 2.71
CA ARG A 13 -9.26 -16.53 4.08
C ARG A 13 -9.46 -15.28 4.94
N LEU A 14 -8.57 -14.29 4.81
CA LEU A 14 -8.72 -13.02 5.53
C LEU A 14 -9.93 -12.23 5.04
N MET A 15 -10.15 -12.20 3.72
CA MET A 15 -11.33 -11.54 3.14
C MET A 15 -12.63 -12.25 3.54
N ASP A 16 -12.65 -13.59 3.52
CA ASP A 16 -13.82 -14.37 3.98
C ASP A 16 -14.06 -14.16 5.48
N HIS A 17 -13.01 -14.05 6.29
CA HIS A 17 -13.12 -13.71 7.70
C HIS A 17 -13.75 -12.33 7.91
N LEU A 18 -13.27 -11.30 7.20
CA LEU A 18 -13.87 -9.95 7.23
C LEU A 18 -15.35 -9.98 6.84
N ARG A 19 -15.69 -10.67 5.74
CA ARG A 19 -17.09 -10.84 5.30
C ARG A 19 -17.97 -11.50 6.34
N SER A 20 -17.45 -12.49 7.08
CA SER A 20 -18.20 -13.18 8.13
C SER A 20 -18.54 -12.28 9.34
N GLN A 21 -17.77 -11.21 9.54
CA GLN A 21 -18.00 -10.23 10.61
C GLN A 21 -18.92 -9.08 10.21
N LEU A 22 -19.19 -8.91 8.91
CA LEU A 22 -19.93 -7.79 8.35
C LEU A 22 -21.27 -8.26 7.77
N PRO A 23 -22.39 -8.12 8.52
CA PRO A 23 -23.72 -8.34 7.97
C PRO A 23 -23.93 -7.54 6.69
N GLY A 24 -24.62 -8.12 5.70
CA GLY A 24 -24.91 -7.42 4.46
C GLY A 24 -23.69 -7.11 3.58
N CYS A 25 -22.51 -7.70 3.84
CA CYS A 25 -21.34 -7.57 2.99
C CYS A 25 -21.50 -8.35 1.68
N GLU A 26 -21.57 -7.60 0.58
CA GLU A 26 -21.77 -8.12 -0.78
C GLU A 26 -20.46 -8.35 -1.54
N GLY A 27 -19.37 -7.72 -1.08
CA GLY A 27 -18.06 -7.90 -1.69
C GLY A 27 -16.94 -7.20 -0.94
N VAL A 28 -15.74 -7.73 -1.12
CA VAL A 28 -14.50 -7.15 -0.58
C VAL A 28 -13.45 -7.21 -1.68
N GLY A 29 -12.68 -6.15 -1.83
CA GLY A 29 -11.61 -6.03 -2.80
C GLY A 29 -10.32 -5.55 -2.17
N LEU A 30 -9.21 -5.90 -2.79
CA LEU A 30 -7.87 -5.56 -2.38
C LEU A 30 -7.03 -5.29 -3.63
N SER A 31 -6.55 -4.05 -3.76
CA SER A 31 -5.73 -3.60 -4.89
C SER A 31 -4.43 -2.99 -4.41
N VAL A 32 -3.37 -3.11 -5.21
CA VAL A 32 -2.08 -2.44 -5.03
C VAL A 32 -1.96 -1.30 -6.02
N TRP A 33 -1.55 -0.15 -5.52
CA TRP A 33 -1.31 1.07 -6.29
C TRP A 33 0.19 1.21 -6.62
N PRO A 34 0.61 2.01 -7.60
CA PRO A 34 -0.13 3.07 -8.32
C PRO A 34 -1.10 2.60 -9.39
N ASP A 35 -0.93 1.40 -9.93
CA ASP A 35 -1.68 0.97 -11.12
C ASP A 35 -3.08 0.40 -10.77
N GLY A 36 -3.45 0.38 -9.50
CA GLY A 36 -4.70 -0.23 -9.02
C GLY A 36 -4.80 -1.73 -9.31
N THR A 37 -3.66 -2.42 -9.41
CA THR A 37 -3.62 -3.85 -9.76
C THR A 37 -4.39 -4.66 -8.72
N PRO A 38 -5.44 -5.41 -9.10
CA PRO A 38 -6.22 -6.19 -8.15
C PRO A 38 -5.38 -7.36 -7.64
N LEU A 39 -5.11 -7.37 -6.32
CA LEU A 39 -4.54 -8.53 -5.65
C LEU A 39 -5.61 -9.60 -5.50
N ARG A 40 -6.77 -9.25 -4.93
CA ARG A 40 -7.89 -10.17 -4.73
C ARG A 40 -9.20 -9.40 -4.67
N ALA A 41 -10.26 -9.96 -5.25
CA ALA A 41 -11.60 -9.45 -5.12
C ALA A 41 -12.58 -10.62 -4.97
N VAL A 42 -13.62 -10.42 -4.16
CA VAL A 42 -14.65 -11.42 -3.84
C VAL A 42 -16.02 -10.75 -3.92
N GLY A 43 -17.00 -11.46 -4.47
CA GLY A 43 -18.36 -10.95 -4.62
C GLY A 43 -18.42 -9.79 -5.62
N VAL A 44 -19.24 -8.78 -5.32
CA VAL A 44 -19.46 -7.63 -6.23
C VAL A 44 -18.21 -6.79 -6.46
N ALA A 45 -17.20 -6.88 -5.57
CA ALA A 45 -15.96 -6.10 -5.69
C ALA A 45 -15.19 -6.42 -6.98
N VAL A 46 -15.33 -7.63 -7.55
CA VAL A 46 -14.68 -8.01 -8.81
C VAL A 46 -15.04 -7.05 -9.94
N ASP A 47 -16.32 -6.72 -10.04
CA ASP A 47 -16.83 -5.85 -11.11
C ASP A 47 -16.82 -4.37 -10.69
N LEU A 48 -17.16 -4.06 -9.42
CA LEU A 48 -17.31 -2.69 -8.95
C LEU A 48 -15.98 -1.98 -8.68
N ASP A 49 -14.92 -2.70 -8.29
CA ASP A 49 -13.58 -2.09 -8.21
C ASP A 49 -13.04 -1.81 -9.60
N GLN A 50 -13.18 -2.77 -10.54
CA GLN A 50 -12.75 -2.59 -11.92
C GLN A 50 -13.44 -1.38 -12.56
N ALA A 51 -14.74 -1.20 -12.31
CA ALA A 51 -15.48 -0.03 -12.82
C ALA A 51 -14.93 1.31 -12.31
N GLN A 52 -14.47 1.39 -11.04
CA GLN A 52 -13.84 2.59 -10.49
C GLN A 52 -12.44 2.83 -11.06
N LEU A 53 -11.68 1.76 -11.28
CA LEU A 53 -10.35 1.85 -11.90
C LEU A 53 -10.45 2.30 -13.37
N ASP A 54 -11.39 1.74 -14.12
CA ASP A 54 -11.64 2.08 -15.52
C ASP A 54 -12.10 3.54 -15.70
N SER A 55 -12.89 4.06 -14.76
CA SER A 55 -13.31 5.47 -14.77
C SER A 55 -12.24 6.43 -14.24
N GLY A 56 -11.31 5.93 -13.40
CA GLY A 56 -10.37 6.75 -12.65
C GLY A 56 -11.04 7.61 -11.56
N GLU A 57 -12.27 7.27 -11.17
CA GLU A 57 -13.08 8.01 -10.20
C GLU A 57 -13.76 7.06 -9.21
N GLY A 58 -13.98 7.54 -7.98
CA GLY A 58 -14.76 6.87 -6.96
C GLY A 58 -13.97 6.59 -5.68
N PRO A 59 -14.64 6.08 -4.63
CA PRO A 59 -14.04 5.93 -3.31
C PRO A 59 -12.72 5.14 -3.29
N LEU A 60 -12.60 4.06 -4.07
CA LEU A 60 -11.35 3.30 -4.21
C LEU A 60 -10.19 4.19 -4.69
N VAL A 61 -10.42 4.94 -5.76
CA VAL A 61 -9.40 5.80 -6.37
C VAL A 61 -9.07 6.97 -5.44
N ASP A 62 -10.07 7.57 -4.82
CA ASP A 62 -9.89 8.68 -3.87
C ASP A 62 -9.13 8.23 -2.61
N ALA A 63 -9.43 7.03 -2.11
CA ALA A 63 -8.75 6.47 -0.93
C ALA A 63 -7.27 6.22 -1.20
N SER A 64 -6.93 5.70 -2.37
CA SER A 64 -5.54 5.57 -2.80
C SER A 64 -4.84 6.93 -2.90
N ARG A 65 -5.45 7.85 -3.65
CA ARG A 65 -4.85 9.16 -3.97
C ARG A 65 -4.58 9.99 -2.72
N ASP A 66 -5.57 10.04 -1.83
CA ASP A 66 -5.54 10.87 -0.64
C ASP A 66 -4.96 10.14 0.59
N GLU A 67 -4.73 8.83 0.49
CA GLU A 67 -4.35 7.93 1.58
C GLU A 67 -5.16 8.14 2.86
N ARG A 68 -6.46 8.31 2.70
CA ARG A 68 -7.43 8.39 3.80
C ARG A 68 -8.61 7.48 3.51
N GLN A 69 -9.27 7.04 4.57
CA GLN A 69 -10.54 6.34 4.42
C GLN A 69 -11.54 7.23 3.64
N THR A 70 -12.19 6.63 2.66
CA THR A 70 -13.29 7.23 1.91
C THR A 70 -14.50 6.33 1.96
N SER A 71 -15.67 6.92 1.73
CA SER A 71 -16.90 6.16 1.59
C SER A 71 -17.78 6.79 0.52
N GLY A 72 -18.66 6.00 -0.07
CA GLY A 72 -19.55 6.46 -1.12
C GLY A 72 -20.55 5.40 -1.54
N ARG A 73 -21.03 5.51 -2.78
CA ARG A 73 -21.92 4.52 -3.38
C ARG A 73 -21.49 4.16 -4.79
N ILE A 74 -21.43 2.86 -5.07
CA ILE A 74 -21.06 2.30 -6.37
C ILE A 74 -21.99 1.11 -6.64
N GLY A 75 -22.55 1.01 -7.85
CA GLY A 75 -23.48 -0.07 -8.19
C GLY A 75 -24.74 -0.15 -7.33
N GLY A 76 -25.13 0.95 -6.68
CA GLY A 76 -26.26 0.97 -5.74
C GLY A 76 -25.94 0.44 -4.34
N LEU A 77 -24.71 0.05 -4.04
CA LEU A 77 -24.24 -0.39 -2.71
C LEU A 77 -23.46 0.72 -2.01
N ALA A 78 -23.39 0.68 -0.68
CA ALA A 78 -22.43 1.51 0.04
C ALA A 78 -21.04 0.89 -0.09
N VAL A 79 -20.01 1.73 -0.26
CA VAL A 79 -18.61 1.29 -0.26
C VAL A 79 -17.82 2.06 0.78
N VAL A 80 -16.97 1.36 1.51
CA VAL A 80 -15.91 1.92 2.34
C VAL A 80 -14.59 1.48 1.73
N ALA A 81 -13.71 2.44 1.42
CA ALA A 81 -12.37 2.18 0.93
C ALA A 81 -11.37 2.66 1.98
N VAL A 82 -10.54 1.75 2.47
CA VAL A 82 -9.54 2.01 3.50
C VAL A 82 -8.16 1.77 2.91
N PRO A 83 -7.32 2.82 2.81
CA PRO A 83 -5.96 2.65 2.38
C PRO A 83 -5.13 2.06 3.53
N GLY A 84 -4.43 0.98 3.21
CA GLY A 84 -3.36 0.41 3.99
C GLY A 84 -2.02 0.87 3.44
N SER A 85 -1.13 1.31 4.33
CA SER A 85 0.23 1.65 3.90
C SER A 85 1.02 0.39 3.60
N TRP A 86 1.45 0.16 2.34
CA TRP A 86 2.57 -0.75 2.15
C TRP A 86 3.40 -0.74 0.85
N GLY A 87 4.73 -0.55 1.01
CA GLY A 87 5.79 -1.21 0.22
C GLY A 87 6.32 -0.50 -1.03
N ASP A 88 7.36 -1.10 -1.65
CA ASP A 88 8.04 -0.62 -2.87
C ASP A 88 7.10 -0.37 -4.07
N SER A 89 5.87 -0.91 -4.02
CA SER A 89 4.90 -0.86 -5.11
C SER A 89 3.87 0.25 -4.94
N GLY A 90 3.40 0.57 -3.72
CA GLY A 90 2.44 1.65 -3.44
C GLY A 90 1.32 1.26 -2.50
N PRO A 91 0.42 2.19 -2.12
CA PRO A 91 -0.59 1.91 -1.10
C PRO A 91 -1.47 0.71 -1.50
N VAL A 92 -1.83 -0.11 -0.52
CA VAL A 92 -2.84 -1.13 -0.69
C VAL A 92 -4.18 -0.48 -0.36
N VAL A 93 -5.25 -0.79 -1.09
CA VAL A 93 -6.59 -0.30 -0.73
C VAL A 93 -7.51 -1.50 -0.55
N LEU A 94 -8.13 -1.56 0.64
CA LEU A 94 -9.19 -2.49 0.97
C LEU A 94 -10.54 -1.83 0.69
N THR A 95 -11.35 -2.41 -0.19
CA THR A 95 -12.73 -1.98 -0.45
C THR A 95 -13.70 -2.97 0.19
N VAL A 96 -14.77 -2.45 0.78
CA VAL A 96 -15.84 -3.23 1.38
C VAL A 96 -17.18 -2.70 0.92
N TYR A 97 -17.98 -3.56 0.30
CA TYR A 97 -19.29 -3.24 -0.23
C TYR A 97 -20.38 -3.79 0.69
N LEU A 98 -21.27 -2.90 1.13
CA LEU A 98 -22.37 -3.20 2.04
C LEU A 98 -23.71 -2.88 1.38
N SER A 99 -24.70 -3.75 1.61
CA SER A 99 -26.09 -3.54 1.21
C SER A 99 -26.82 -2.46 2.01
N HIS A 100 -26.18 -1.93 3.05
CA HIS A 100 -26.67 -0.84 3.90
C HIS A 100 -25.58 0.23 4.10
N PRO A 101 -25.95 1.45 4.56
CA PRO A 101 -24.97 2.43 5.00
C PRO A 101 -24.08 1.86 6.12
N PRO A 102 -22.76 2.15 6.14
CA PRO A 102 -21.86 1.64 7.16
C PRO A 102 -22.19 2.23 8.54
N GLY A 103 -22.39 1.35 9.52
CA GLY A 103 -22.52 1.69 10.93
C GLY A 103 -21.17 1.70 11.65
N ILE A 104 -21.17 2.12 12.92
CA ILE A 104 -19.95 2.19 13.75
C ILE A 104 -19.29 0.81 13.90
N GLU A 105 -20.07 -0.26 14.07
CA GLU A 105 -19.52 -1.61 14.22
C GLU A 105 -18.92 -2.14 12.91
N ASP A 106 -19.47 -1.78 11.76
CA ASP A 106 -18.88 -2.13 10.46
C ASP A 106 -17.50 -1.48 10.30
N LEU A 107 -17.41 -0.17 10.61
CA LEU A 107 -16.14 0.57 10.51
C LEU A 107 -15.08 0.00 11.46
N LYS A 108 -15.44 -0.35 12.70
CA LYS A 108 -14.52 -1.00 13.63
C LYS A 108 -14.00 -2.34 13.12
N ALA A 109 -14.87 -3.19 12.58
CA ALA A 109 -14.46 -4.48 12.04
C ALA A 109 -13.53 -4.33 10.83
N ILE A 110 -13.78 -3.34 9.98
CA ILE A 110 -12.89 -3.02 8.85
C ILE A 110 -11.53 -2.51 9.35
N GLU A 111 -11.51 -1.56 10.28
CA GLU A 111 -10.29 -0.99 10.87
C GLU A 111 -9.45 -2.04 11.62
N GLU A 112 -10.09 -3.02 12.27
CA GLU A 112 -9.38 -4.09 12.98
C GLU A 112 -8.69 -5.08 12.03
N VAL A 113 -9.31 -5.37 10.89
CA VAL A 113 -8.80 -6.37 9.94
C VAL A 113 -7.88 -5.77 8.88
N GLU A 114 -8.04 -4.50 8.53
CA GLU A 114 -7.24 -3.82 7.50
C GLU A 114 -5.73 -4.02 7.70
N PRO A 115 -5.12 -3.79 8.89
CA PRO A 115 -3.68 -3.92 9.06
C PRO A 115 -3.17 -5.34 8.79
N LEU A 116 -3.98 -6.35 9.12
CA LEU A 116 -3.68 -7.75 8.87
C LEU A 116 -3.74 -8.07 7.37
N VAL A 117 -4.75 -7.52 6.67
CA VAL A 117 -4.89 -7.68 5.21
C VAL A 117 -3.76 -6.99 4.46
N ALA A 118 -3.41 -5.74 4.83
CA ALA A 118 -2.29 -5.02 4.23
C ALA A 118 -0.96 -5.77 4.46
N THR A 119 -0.73 -6.30 5.66
CA THR A 119 0.47 -7.09 5.95
C THR A 119 0.48 -8.44 5.22
N ALA A 120 -0.68 -9.06 5.00
CA ALA A 120 -0.74 -10.27 4.20
C ALA A 120 -0.47 -9.98 2.72
N ALA A 121 -1.04 -8.90 2.17
CA ALA A 121 -0.80 -8.43 0.81
C ALA A 121 0.69 -8.26 0.54
N ALA A 122 1.33 -7.58 1.48
CA ALA A 122 2.75 -7.32 1.53
C ALA A 122 3.62 -8.57 1.41
N VAL A 123 3.34 -9.56 2.26
CA VAL A 123 4.04 -10.85 2.25
C VAL A 123 3.80 -11.55 0.91
N VAL A 124 2.57 -11.57 0.41
CA VAL A 124 2.24 -12.28 -0.83
C VAL A 124 2.97 -11.71 -2.04
N GLU A 125 3.05 -10.38 -2.16
CA GLU A 125 3.71 -9.70 -3.26
C GLU A 125 5.23 -9.93 -3.25
N PHE A 126 5.88 -9.73 -2.10
CA PHE A 126 7.34 -9.91 -1.99
C PHE A 126 7.76 -11.37 -2.10
N CYS A 127 6.90 -12.31 -1.75
CA CYS A 127 7.23 -13.73 -1.69
C CYS A 127 6.87 -14.50 -2.96
N ALA A 128 6.37 -13.84 -4.00
CA ALA A 128 6.03 -14.49 -5.27
C ALA A 128 7.23 -15.19 -5.96
N GLY A 129 8.47 -14.94 -5.50
CA GLY A 129 9.70 -15.49 -6.10
C GLY A 129 10.72 -16.19 -5.19
N GLU A 130 10.57 -16.19 -3.85
CA GLU A 130 11.62 -16.69 -2.93
C GLU A 130 11.08 -17.61 -1.81
N VAL A 131 11.93 -18.52 -1.31
CA VAL A 131 11.66 -19.30 -0.08
C VAL A 131 11.93 -18.40 1.13
N LEU A 132 10.86 -18.01 1.83
CA LEU A 132 10.90 -17.12 2.99
C LEU A 132 11.88 -17.54 4.09
N ARG A 133 12.74 -16.60 4.50
CA ARG A 133 13.36 -16.58 5.84
C ARG A 133 12.70 -15.50 6.70
N ALA A 134 12.51 -15.76 8.00
CA ALA A 134 11.89 -14.81 8.92
C ALA A 134 12.56 -13.42 8.90
N ASP A 135 13.89 -13.38 8.73
CA ASP A 135 14.66 -12.12 8.65
C ASP A 135 14.28 -11.25 7.44
N GLN A 136 13.82 -11.85 6.33
CA GLN A 136 13.36 -11.09 5.17
C GLN A 136 12.03 -10.39 5.45
N MET A 137 11.14 -11.02 6.23
CA MET A 137 9.86 -10.40 6.64
C MET A 137 10.09 -9.20 7.58
N VAL A 138 11.03 -9.33 8.52
CA VAL A 138 11.37 -8.23 9.45
C VAL A 138 11.94 -7.04 8.69
N ARG A 139 12.88 -7.28 7.77
CA ARG A 139 13.43 -6.21 6.90
C ARG A 139 12.35 -5.53 6.06
N MET A 140 11.39 -6.31 5.56
CA MET A 140 10.21 -5.82 4.84
C MET A 140 9.44 -4.75 5.64
N VAL A 141 9.14 -5.06 6.91
CA VAL A 141 8.42 -4.15 7.81
C VAL A 141 9.26 -2.92 8.15
N GLN A 142 10.59 -3.05 8.25
CA GLN A 142 11.48 -1.90 8.47
C GLN A 142 11.53 -0.96 7.25
N HIS A 143 11.62 -1.49 6.02
CA HIS A 143 11.62 -0.67 4.81
C HIS A 143 10.35 0.17 4.65
N ARG A 144 9.19 -0.35 5.10
CA ARG A 144 7.92 0.42 5.17
C ARG A 144 8.11 1.75 5.89
N ARG A 145 8.78 1.75 7.05
CA ARG A 145 8.98 2.95 7.86
C ARG A 145 9.75 4.03 7.09
N TYR A 146 10.78 3.65 6.37
CA TYR A 146 11.60 4.62 5.61
C TYR A 146 10.91 5.14 4.36
N ILE A 147 10.09 4.32 3.69
CA ILE A 147 9.26 4.76 2.57
C ILE A 147 8.25 5.81 3.03
N GLU A 148 7.57 5.57 4.15
CA GLU A 148 6.60 6.52 4.71
C GLU A 148 7.28 7.84 5.15
N GLN A 149 8.45 7.77 5.77
CA GLN A 149 9.24 8.97 6.12
C GLN A 149 9.68 9.75 4.87
N ALA A 150 10.19 9.06 3.85
CA ALA A 150 10.59 9.66 2.58
C ALA A 150 9.39 10.34 1.89
N LYS A 151 8.21 9.69 1.89
CA LYS A 151 6.97 10.26 1.37
C LYS A 151 6.60 11.55 2.11
N GLY A 152 6.68 11.55 3.45
CA GLY A 152 6.47 12.75 4.26
C GLY A 152 7.44 13.90 3.92
N LEU A 153 8.71 13.59 3.64
CA LEU A 153 9.69 14.57 3.17
C LEU A 153 9.29 15.18 1.81
N VAL A 154 8.83 14.35 0.86
CA VAL A 154 8.37 14.82 -0.46
C VAL A 154 7.10 15.66 -0.34
N MET A 155 6.13 15.22 0.48
CA MET A 155 4.91 15.98 0.76
C MET A 155 5.22 17.37 1.30
N ALA A 156 6.15 17.46 2.27
CA ALA A 156 6.57 18.72 2.85
C ALA A 156 7.25 19.64 1.82
N ALA A 157 8.09 19.08 0.94
CA ALA A 157 8.81 19.86 -0.07
C ALA A 157 7.90 20.35 -1.21
N ARG A 158 6.95 19.53 -1.67
CA ARG A 158 6.10 19.84 -2.85
C ARG A 158 4.68 20.30 -2.51
N SER A 159 4.26 20.27 -1.25
CA SER A 159 2.88 20.53 -0.83
C SER A 159 1.85 19.70 -1.61
N CYS A 160 2.13 18.39 -1.75
CA CYS A 160 1.33 17.46 -2.53
C CYS A 160 0.64 16.40 -1.64
N ALA A 161 -0.35 15.72 -2.20
CA ALA A 161 -1.04 14.62 -1.53
C ALA A 161 -0.11 13.39 -1.38
N PRO A 162 -0.37 12.49 -0.41
CA PRO A 162 0.45 11.30 -0.18
C PRO A 162 0.64 10.44 -1.43
N GLY A 163 -0.43 10.15 -2.18
CA GLY A 163 -0.33 9.36 -3.41
C GLY A 163 0.55 10.01 -4.48
N GLU A 164 0.49 11.34 -4.62
CA GLU A 164 1.37 12.08 -5.54
C GLU A 164 2.83 12.05 -5.08
N ALA A 165 3.07 12.17 -3.76
CA ALA A 165 4.41 12.06 -3.20
C ALA A 165 5.01 10.66 -3.42
N PHE A 166 4.19 9.60 -3.29
CA PHE A 166 4.61 8.24 -3.59
C PHE A 166 4.96 8.07 -5.08
N GLU A 167 4.13 8.60 -5.98
CA GLU A 167 4.39 8.61 -7.43
C GLU A 167 5.71 9.30 -7.82
N VAL A 168 6.12 10.31 -7.06
CA VAL A 168 7.43 10.95 -7.24
C VAL A 168 8.57 9.99 -6.88
N LEU A 169 8.43 9.21 -5.79
CA LEU A 169 9.40 8.19 -5.40
C LEU A 169 9.48 7.04 -6.42
N VAL A 170 8.32 6.59 -6.92
CA VAL A 170 8.23 5.57 -7.99
C VAL A 170 8.94 6.03 -9.26
N ARG A 171 8.68 7.26 -9.73
CA ARG A 171 9.37 7.82 -10.88
C ARG A 171 10.89 7.89 -10.68
N ALA A 172 11.34 8.31 -9.50
CA ALA A 172 12.77 8.35 -9.19
C ALA A 172 13.40 6.95 -9.25
N SER A 173 12.70 5.94 -8.70
CA SER A 173 13.12 4.53 -8.78
C SER A 173 13.23 4.04 -10.21
N GLN A 174 12.21 4.28 -11.03
CA GLN A 174 12.18 3.86 -12.43
C GLN A 174 13.26 4.54 -13.28
N GLN A 175 13.45 5.86 -13.10
CA GLN A 175 14.42 6.65 -13.87
C GLN A 175 15.87 6.27 -13.54
N THR A 176 16.14 5.88 -12.30
CA THR A 176 17.48 5.53 -11.83
C THR A 176 17.74 4.03 -11.84
N ASN A 177 16.70 3.21 -12.05
CA ASN A 177 16.74 1.75 -11.94
C ASN A 177 17.31 1.28 -10.58
N VAL A 178 16.98 2.01 -9.50
CA VAL A 178 17.34 1.67 -8.12
C VAL A 178 16.05 1.35 -7.37
N LYS A 179 16.08 0.36 -6.47
CA LYS A 179 14.90 -0.04 -5.70
C LYS A 179 14.36 1.12 -4.86
N LEU A 180 13.04 1.30 -4.85
CA LEU A 180 12.37 2.39 -4.16
C LEU A 180 12.78 2.47 -2.68
N ARG A 181 12.79 1.34 -1.95
CA ARG A 181 13.25 1.25 -0.55
C ARG A 181 14.65 1.78 -0.33
N ASP A 182 15.57 1.53 -1.28
CA ASP A 182 16.96 1.94 -1.15
C ASP A 182 17.05 3.47 -1.33
N ILE A 183 16.30 4.02 -2.29
CA ILE A 183 16.16 5.48 -2.48
C ILE A 183 15.51 6.12 -1.26
N ALA A 184 14.44 5.53 -0.72
CA ALA A 184 13.73 6.06 0.45
C ALA A 184 14.65 6.08 1.69
N THR A 185 15.34 4.98 1.97
CA THR A 185 16.33 4.92 3.06
C THR A 185 17.44 5.95 2.84
N ALA A 186 17.98 6.07 1.62
CA ALA A 186 19.01 7.06 1.30
C ALA A 186 18.51 8.51 1.43
N LEU A 187 17.26 8.79 1.08
CA LEU A 187 16.65 10.12 1.19
C LEU A 187 16.47 10.51 2.66
N VAL A 188 15.93 9.60 3.48
CA VAL A 188 15.79 9.82 4.92
C VAL A 188 17.17 10.04 5.57
N LEU A 189 18.18 9.25 5.19
CA LEU A 189 19.56 9.46 5.66
C LEU A 189 20.13 10.82 5.24
N THR A 190 19.88 11.23 3.99
CA THR A 190 20.39 12.50 3.44
C THR A 190 19.82 13.70 4.17
N VAL A 191 18.52 13.67 4.51
CA VAL A 191 17.82 14.80 5.15
C VAL A 191 17.89 14.73 6.67
N GLY A 192 17.56 13.57 7.25
CA GLY A 192 17.46 13.34 8.69
C GLY A 192 18.79 13.07 9.38
N LYS A 193 19.86 12.79 8.63
CA LYS A 193 21.24 12.48 9.10
C LYS A 193 21.40 11.24 10.00
N THR A 194 20.29 10.67 10.47
CA THR A 194 20.23 9.48 11.31
C THR A 194 18.93 8.72 11.05
N LEU A 195 18.97 7.40 11.18
CA LEU A 195 17.77 6.56 11.21
C LEU A 195 17.54 6.15 12.67
N GLU A 196 16.33 6.35 13.19
CA GLU A 196 15.96 5.73 14.45
C GLU A 196 15.69 4.24 14.21
N ASP A 197 16.51 3.34 14.74
CA ASP A 197 16.09 2.16 15.51
C ASP A 197 17.30 1.31 15.94
N GLY A 198 17.27 0.89 17.21
CA GLY A 198 18.32 0.15 17.92
C GLY A 198 18.22 -1.37 17.80
N ALA A 199 18.08 -1.92 16.60
CA ALA A 199 18.18 -3.37 16.37
C ALA A 199 18.87 -3.67 15.03
N GLU A 200 20.12 -4.14 15.12
CA GLU A 200 20.95 -4.81 14.11
C GLU A 200 21.04 -4.20 12.69
N GLU A 201 22.24 -3.69 12.39
CA GLU A 201 22.86 -3.50 11.07
C GLU A 201 21.90 -3.09 9.94
N ILE A 202 21.53 -1.81 9.94
CA ILE A 202 20.94 -1.18 8.76
C ILE A 202 21.94 -1.36 7.61
N VAL A 203 21.56 -2.18 6.62
CA VAL A 203 22.35 -2.33 5.40
C VAL A 203 22.37 -0.97 4.72
N GLU A 204 23.56 -0.35 4.65
CA GLU A 204 23.72 0.92 3.95
C GLU A 204 23.16 0.80 2.53
N PRO A 205 22.33 1.75 2.08
CA PRO A 205 21.81 1.71 0.74
C PRO A 205 22.98 1.82 -0.26
N PRO A 206 22.91 1.14 -1.42
CA PRO A 206 23.97 1.17 -2.42
C PRO A 206 24.28 2.62 -2.85
N ALA A 207 25.52 2.90 -3.24
CA ALA A 207 25.96 4.26 -3.60
C ALA A 207 25.06 4.94 -4.65
N ALA A 208 24.55 4.17 -5.61
CA ALA A 208 23.59 4.63 -6.61
C ALA A 208 22.29 5.18 -6.00
N ALA A 209 21.81 4.61 -4.89
CA ALA A 209 20.66 5.13 -4.15
C ALA A 209 20.96 6.47 -3.49
N GLY A 210 22.18 6.66 -2.96
CA GLY A 210 22.62 7.94 -2.41
C GLY A 210 22.75 9.06 -3.45
N GLU A 211 23.13 8.72 -4.68
CA GLU A 211 23.13 9.65 -5.82
C GLU A 211 21.70 9.98 -6.26
N ALA A 212 20.84 8.96 -6.42
CA ALA A 212 19.44 9.12 -6.77
C ALA A 212 18.69 9.98 -5.74
N ALA A 213 18.89 9.74 -4.46
CA ALA A 213 18.23 10.48 -3.38
C ALA A 213 18.64 11.96 -3.34
N ARG A 214 19.93 12.28 -3.55
CA ARG A 214 20.40 13.66 -3.64
C ARG A 214 19.81 14.37 -4.85
N GLY A 215 19.87 13.74 -6.03
CA GLY A 215 19.27 14.29 -7.24
C GLY A 215 17.76 14.51 -7.11
N LEU A 216 17.06 13.57 -6.46
CA LEU A 216 15.66 13.73 -6.13
C LEU A 216 15.46 14.95 -5.22
N TRP A 217 16.13 15.01 -4.07
CA TRP A 217 15.96 16.08 -3.08
C TRP A 217 16.21 17.48 -3.66
N ASP A 218 17.27 17.64 -4.44
CA ASP A 218 17.60 18.91 -5.10
C ASP A 218 16.50 19.35 -6.08
N SER A 219 15.87 18.39 -6.77
CA SER A 219 14.76 18.67 -7.71
C SER A 219 13.43 19.03 -7.03
N LEU A 220 13.30 18.83 -5.72
CA LEU A 220 12.10 19.19 -4.96
C LEU A 220 12.10 20.66 -4.48
N HIS A 221 13.25 21.35 -4.54
CA HIS A 221 13.45 22.70 -3.99
C HIS A 221 13.64 23.78 -5.07
N VAL A 222 13.17 23.53 -6.30
CA VAL A 222 13.15 24.48 -7.42
C VAL A 222 11.75 25.09 -7.55
#